data_AF-A0A8S2DJZ2-F1
#
_entry.id   AF-A0A8S2DJZ2-F1
#
_cell.length_a   1.000
_cell.length_b   1.000
_cell.length_c   1.000
_cell.angle_alpha   90.00
_cell.angle_beta   90.00
_cell.angle_gamma   90.00
#
_symmetry.space_group_name_H-M   'P 1'
#
loop_
_entity.id
_entity.type
_entity.pdbx_description
1 polymer ?
#
loop_
_entity_poly.entity_id
_entity_poly.type
_entity_poly.pdbx_seq_one_letter_code
_entity_poly.pdbx_strand_id
1 'polypeptide(L)'
;MLRRHWVTETYKSQTDLDKIVNQYDVPRFRTEFTTIEDFQLRRNIRYFDIENDPKKDLLPIDGYQQMPIVSLGEAVVPLEPIILDIRRQAQIAKQNSHSSKYNLTQDESALIYLYTLEWEPHSECLYVRVNQTLRSDDREQSKPWFLYLKLVLTALNKLKSVQRTVWRGIKVDLRKEYQFTKCYT
;
A
#
# COMPACT_ATOMS: atom_id res chain seq x y z
N MET A 1 -15.64 -27.79 25.74
CA MET A 1 -16.65 -27.32 24.76
C MET A 1 -16.96 -25.86 25.10
N LEU A 2 -16.26 -24.89 24.49
CA LEU A 2 -16.41 -23.46 24.81
C LEU A 2 -16.59 -22.67 23.52
N ARG A 3 -17.83 -22.22 23.27
CA ARG A 3 -18.16 -21.24 22.24
C ARG A 3 -17.57 -19.90 22.65
N ARG A 4 -16.59 -19.39 21.91
CA ARG A 4 -16.17 -17.99 22.02
C ARG A 4 -17.05 -17.16 21.10
N HIS A 5 -17.87 -16.31 21.70
CA HIS A 5 -18.61 -15.24 21.04
C HIS A 5 -17.62 -14.23 20.48
N TRP A 6 -17.73 -13.92 19.20
CA TRP A 6 -17.05 -12.79 18.58
C TRP A 6 -17.88 -11.54 18.89
N VAL A 7 -17.26 -10.54 19.54
CA VAL A 7 -17.80 -9.19 19.58
C VAL A 7 -17.30 -8.48 18.32
N THR A 8 -18.14 -8.41 17.30
CA THR A 8 -17.99 -7.43 16.22
C THR A 8 -18.52 -6.10 16.74
N GLU A 9 -17.64 -5.21 17.20
CA GLU A 9 -18.02 -3.81 17.42
C GLU A 9 -18.23 -3.15 16.04
N THR A 10 -19.46 -3.27 15.55
CA THR A 10 -19.98 -2.34 14.55
C THR A 10 -20.20 -1.00 15.26
N TYR A 11 -19.50 0.04 14.85
CA TYR A 11 -19.65 1.40 15.38
C TYR A 11 -20.97 2.00 14.91
N LYS A 12 -21.81 2.42 15.86
CA LYS A 12 -23.23 2.70 15.61
C LYS A 12 -23.63 4.17 15.75
N SER A 13 -22.71 5.11 16.03
CA SER A 13 -23.10 6.52 16.21
C SER A 13 -22.02 7.56 15.93
N GLN A 14 -22.44 8.76 15.51
CA GLN A 14 -21.60 9.96 15.29
C GLN A 14 -20.87 10.40 16.57
N THR A 15 -21.46 10.13 17.72
CA THR A 15 -20.93 10.50 19.05
C THR A 15 -19.66 9.74 19.43
N ASP A 16 -19.42 8.57 18.84
CA ASP A 16 -18.19 7.79 19.07
C ASP A 16 -17.00 8.34 18.26
N LEU A 17 -17.26 9.00 17.11
CA LEU A 17 -16.25 9.70 16.33
C LEU A 17 -15.79 10.99 17.00
N ASP A 18 -16.72 11.77 17.56
CA ASP A 18 -16.40 13.04 18.21
C ASP A 18 -15.48 12.84 19.43
N LYS A 19 -15.55 11.68 20.09
CA LYS A 19 -14.62 11.31 21.17
C LYS A 19 -13.20 11.07 20.67
N ILE A 20 -13.03 10.43 19.51
CA ILE A 20 -11.71 10.13 18.94
C ILE A 20 -11.08 11.40 18.34
N VAL A 21 -11.85 12.21 17.61
CA VAL A 21 -11.37 13.48 17.03
C VAL A 21 -10.89 14.45 18.12
N ASN A 22 -11.51 14.41 19.30
CA ASN A 22 -11.07 15.22 20.44
C ASN A 22 -9.97 14.56 21.29
N GLN A 23 -9.83 13.24 21.25
CA GLN A 23 -8.79 12.51 22.00
C GLN A 23 -7.42 12.53 21.31
N TYR A 24 -7.40 12.57 19.98
CA TYR A 24 -6.20 12.73 19.18
C TYR A 24 -6.27 14.11 18.52
N ASP A 25 -5.68 15.12 19.15
CA ASP A 25 -5.57 16.48 18.62
C ASP A 25 -4.67 16.47 17.37
N VAL A 26 -5.21 16.02 16.23
CA VAL A 26 -4.53 15.94 14.94
C VAL A 26 -5.08 17.05 14.05
N PRO A 27 -4.39 18.21 13.90
CA PRO A 27 -4.94 19.40 13.25
C PRO A 27 -5.18 19.29 11.74
N ARG A 28 -4.89 18.12 11.14
CA ARG A 28 -4.90 17.93 9.67
C ARG A 28 -6.18 17.34 9.08
N PHE A 29 -7.18 17.00 9.89
CA PHE A 29 -8.42 16.36 9.42
C PHE A 29 -9.65 17.27 9.43
N ARG A 30 -9.47 18.54 9.78
CA ARG A 30 -10.57 19.50 9.89
C ARG A 30 -10.74 20.25 8.57
N THR A 31 -11.14 19.56 7.51
CA THR A 31 -11.88 20.09 6.34
C THR A 31 -12.05 18.95 5.32
N GLU A 32 -13.30 18.66 4.93
CA GLU A 32 -13.72 17.70 3.87
C GLU A 32 -14.02 16.23 4.23
N PHE A 33 -14.67 15.93 5.37
CA PHE A 33 -15.26 14.59 5.57
C PHE A 33 -16.70 14.71 6.08
N THR A 34 -17.69 14.33 5.26
CA THR A 34 -19.10 14.56 5.56
C THR A 34 -19.82 13.35 6.15
N THR A 35 -19.30 12.12 6.01
CA THR A 35 -19.94 10.93 6.62
C THR A 35 -18.97 9.81 7.06
N ILE A 36 -19.43 8.97 8.00
CA ILE A 36 -18.80 7.70 8.42
C ILE A 36 -18.59 6.75 7.22
N GLU A 37 -19.51 6.80 6.26
CA GLU A 37 -19.48 5.97 5.06
C GLU A 37 -18.28 6.33 4.17
N ASP A 38 -17.95 7.62 4.01
CA ASP A 38 -16.78 8.05 3.25
C ASP A 38 -15.46 7.55 3.86
N PHE A 39 -15.36 7.62 5.19
CA PHE A 39 -14.19 7.14 5.92
C PHE A 39 -14.04 5.61 5.85
N GLN A 40 -15.15 4.88 5.98
CA GLN A 40 -15.18 3.42 5.90
C GLN A 40 -14.95 2.92 4.46
N LEU A 41 -15.54 3.57 3.46
CA LEU A 41 -15.36 3.24 2.04
C LEU A 41 -13.87 3.38 1.64
N ARG A 42 -13.21 4.45 2.07
CA ARG A 42 -11.78 4.72 1.76
C ARG A 42 -10.81 3.76 2.46
N ARG A 43 -11.03 3.38 3.73
CA ARG A 43 -10.24 2.30 4.39
C ARG A 43 -10.38 0.96 3.65
N ASN A 44 -11.49 0.75 2.95
CA ASN A 44 -11.91 -0.50 2.32
C ASN A 44 -11.52 -0.63 0.84
N ILE A 45 -10.61 0.17 0.30
CA ILE A 45 -10.07 -0.04 -1.06
C ILE A 45 -8.72 -0.77 -0.99
N ARG A 46 -7.92 -0.49 0.05
CA ARG A 46 -6.54 -0.95 0.30
C ARG A 46 -6.22 -2.43 0.11
N TYR A 47 -7.20 -3.32 0.28
CA TYR A 47 -6.98 -4.78 0.31
C TYR A 47 -7.74 -5.54 -0.78
N PHE A 48 -8.55 -4.84 -1.60
CA PHE A 48 -9.70 -5.42 -2.29
C PHE A 48 -9.60 -5.49 -3.81
N ASP A 49 -8.54 -4.94 -4.42
CA ASP A 49 -8.37 -4.83 -5.88
C ASP A 49 -8.05 -6.15 -6.62
N ILE A 50 -8.54 -7.30 -6.13
CA ILE A 50 -8.34 -8.58 -6.83
C ILE A 50 -9.14 -8.63 -8.14
N GLU A 51 -10.25 -7.90 -8.23
CA GLU A 51 -11.01 -7.78 -9.49
C GLU A 51 -10.17 -7.25 -10.66
N ASN A 52 -9.13 -6.45 -10.35
CA ASN A 52 -8.22 -5.88 -11.33
C ASN A 52 -6.96 -6.73 -11.55
N ASP A 53 -6.81 -7.86 -10.86
CA ASP A 53 -5.68 -8.75 -11.10
C ASP A 53 -5.80 -9.33 -12.53
N PRO A 54 -4.72 -9.29 -13.33
CA PRO A 54 -4.74 -9.74 -14.71
C PRO A 54 -5.06 -11.24 -14.75
N LYS A 55 -6.13 -11.62 -15.46
CA LYS A 55 -6.58 -13.01 -15.60
C LYS A 55 -5.77 -13.83 -16.62
N LYS A 56 -4.65 -13.28 -17.08
CA LYS A 56 -3.77 -13.85 -18.09
C LYS A 56 -2.33 -13.68 -17.67
N ASP A 57 -1.47 -14.58 -18.16
CA ASP A 57 -0.06 -14.52 -17.88
C ASP A 57 0.55 -13.27 -18.51
N LEU A 58 1.08 -12.45 -17.63
CA LEU A 58 1.73 -11.19 -17.91
C LEU A 58 3.22 -11.45 -18.23
N LEU A 59 3.77 -10.79 -19.25
CA LEU A 59 5.22 -10.83 -19.47
C LEU A 59 5.95 -10.37 -18.20
N PRO A 60 7.10 -10.96 -17.83
CA PRO A 60 7.87 -10.49 -16.69
C PRO A 60 8.26 -9.01 -16.86
N ILE A 61 8.32 -8.27 -15.75
CA ILE A 61 8.93 -6.93 -15.74
C ILE A 61 10.45 -7.13 -15.62
N ASP A 62 11.17 -6.75 -16.67
CA ASP A 62 12.62 -6.78 -16.76
C ASP A 62 13.21 -5.37 -16.75
N GLY A 63 14.54 -5.24 -16.71
CA GLY A 63 15.23 -3.95 -16.78
C GLY A 63 15.44 -3.23 -15.43
N TYR A 64 14.56 -3.44 -14.45
CA TYR A 64 14.72 -2.82 -13.13
C TYR A 64 15.94 -3.38 -12.36
N GLN A 65 16.34 -4.62 -12.64
CA GLN A 65 17.43 -5.30 -11.95
C GLN A 65 18.78 -4.60 -12.20
N GLN A 66 18.95 -4.04 -13.39
CA GLN A 66 20.16 -3.34 -13.83
C GLN A 66 20.24 -1.90 -13.30
N MET A 67 19.16 -1.38 -12.70
CA MET A 67 19.18 -0.05 -12.12
C MET A 67 20.10 0.03 -10.90
N PRO A 68 20.77 1.17 -10.68
CA PRO A 68 21.54 1.40 -9.46
C PRO A 68 20.60 1.45 -8.25
N ILE A 69 21.12 1.06 -7.09
CA ILE A 69 20.44 1.32 -5.82
C ILE A 69 20.68 2.80 -5.49
N VAL A 70 19.60 3.57 -5.34
CA VAL A 70 19.62 5.02 -5.10
C VAL A 70 18.91 5.36 -3.80
N SER A 71 18.95 6.62 -3.37
CA SER A 71 18.16 7.10 -2.23
C SER A 71 16.66 7.13 -2.54
N LEU A 72 15.81 7.17 -1.51
CA LEU A 72 14.36 7.31 -1.69
C LEU A 72 14.01 8.57 -2.48
N GLY A 73 14.72 9.67 -2.24
CA GLY A 73 14.50 10.94 -2.93
C GLY A 73 14.75 10.83 -4.43
N GLU A 74 15.82 10.16 -4.85
CA GLU A 74 16.14 9.92 -6.26
C GLU A 74 15.19 8.91 -6.90
N ALA A 75 14.79 7.87 -6.16
CA ALA A 75 13.89 6.82 -6.65
C ALA A 75 12.51 7.35 -7.04
N VAL A 76 12.04 8.44 -6.40
CA VAL A 76 10.73 9.04 -6.68
C VAL A 76 10.76 10.13 -7.75
N VAL A 77 11.94 10.60 -8.18
CA VAL A 77 12.05 11.66 -9.20
C VAL A 77 11.30 11.29 -10.49
N PRO A 78 11.45 10.08 -11.07
CA PRO A 78 10.72 9.72 -12.29
C PRO A 78 9.20 9.61 -12.08
N LEU A 79 8.74 9.55 -10.83
CA LEU A 79 7.32 9.41 -10.47
C LEU A 79 6.63 10.77 -10.28
N GLU A 80 7.39 11.88 -10.18
CA GLU A 80 6.84 13.23 -10.01
C GLU A 80 5.82 13.63 -11.10
N PRO A 81 5.98 13.24 -12.39
CA PRO A 81 4.96 13.50 -13.41
C PRO A 81 3.72 12.59 -13.31
N ILE A 82 3.81 11.48 -12.58
CA ILE A 82 2.77 10.43 -12.52
C ILE A 82 1.90 10.60 -11.27
N ILE A 83 2.52 10.99 -10.15
CA ILE A 83 1.92 11.04 -8.82
C ILE A 83 2.10 12.44 -8.25
N LEU A 84 0.97 13.08 -7.94
CA LEU A 84 0.98 14.38 -7.28
C LEU A 84 1.60 14.27 -5.88
N ASP A 85 2.38 15.27 -5.49
CA ASP A 85 2.99 15.39 -4.15
C ASP A 85 3.96 14.27 -3.72
N ILE A 86 4.37 13.36 -4.61
CA ILE A 86 5.20 12.20 -4.22
C ILE A 86 6.48 12.58 -3.48
N ARG A 87 7.14 13.68 -3.87
CA ARG A 87 8.34 14.18 -3.19
C ARG A 87 8.05 14.58 -1.74
N ARG A 88 6.94 15.28 -1.51
CA ARG A 88 6.52 15.68 -0.15
C ARG A 88 6.21 14.45 0.69
N GLN A 89 5.53 13.46 0.12
CA GLN A 89 5.20 12.22 0.83
C GLN A 89 6.46 11.40 1.16
N ALA A 90 7.43 11.34 0.25
CA ALA A 90 8.72 10.71 0.49
C ALA A 90 9.50 11.38 1.63
N GLN A 91 9.46 12.71 1.72
CA GLN A 91 10.07 13.45 2.84
C GLN A 91 9.38 13.13 4.17
N ILE A 92 8.05 13.12 4.20
CA ILE A 92 7.28 12.74 5.39
C ILE A 92 7.63 11.31 5.81
N ALA A 93 7.67 10.37 4.86
CA ALA A 93 8.04 9.00 5.14
C ALA A 93 9.45 8.88 5.72
N LYS A 94 10.41 9.64 5.20
CA LYS A 94 11.79 9.69 5.70
C LYS A 94 11.89 10.28 7.11
N GLN A 95 11.14 11.34 7.41
CA GLN A 95 11.07 11.94 8.75
C GLN A 95 10.46 10.98 9.78
N ASN A 96 9.51 10.16 9.38
CA ASN A 96 8.83 9.18 10.23
C ASN A 96 9.53 7.80 10.25
N SER A 97 10.69 7.68 9.61
CA SER A 97 11.41 6.41 9.50
C SER A 97 12.83 6.53 10.03
N HIS A 98 13.28 5.43 10.62
CA HIS A 98 14.61 5.28 11.16
C HIS A 98 15.26 4.00 10.63
N SER A 99 16.59 3.93 10.70
CA SER A 99 17.31 2.68 10.44
C SER A 99 16.78 1.57 11.38
N SER A 100 16.41 0.43 10.80
CA SER A 100 15.78 -0.65 11.57
C SER A 100 16.81 -1.63 12.13
N LYS A 101 16.38 -2.44 13.11
CA LYS A 101 17.18 -3.58 13.63
C LYS A 101 17.45 -4.67 12.59
N TYR A 102 16.81 -4.60 11.41
CA TYR A 102 16.93 -5.58 10.33
C TYR A 102 17.90 -5.12 9.23
N ASN A 103 18.89 -4.28 9.56
CA ASN A 103 19.89 -3.74 8.62
C ASN A 103 19.28 -2.98 7.43
N LEU A 104 18.08 -2.42 7.60
CA LEU A 104 17.51 -1.49 6.64
C LEU A 104 18.12 -0.11 6.86
N THR A 105 18.52 0.53 5.76
CA THR A 105 18.86 1.96 5.78
C THR A 105 17.62 2.78 6.10
N GLN A 106 17.80 4.05 6.47
CA GLN A 106 16.66 4.94 6.69
C GLN A 106 15.79 5.07 5.42
N ASP A 107 16.42 5.14 4.24
CA ASP A 107 15.70 5.25 2.97
C ASP A 107 14.89 3.98 2.66
N GLU A 108 15.41 2.79 2.97
CA GLU A 108 14.70 1.53 2.79
C GLU A 108 13.50 1.41 3.76
N SER A 109 13.67 1.78 5.02
CA SER A 109 12.55 1.87 5.98
C SER A 109 11.49 2.88 5.52
N ALA A 110 11.93 4.06 5.09
CA ALA A 110 11.07 5.14 4.61
C ALA A 110 10.29 4.74 3.36
N LEU A 111 10.92 3.98 2.47
CA LEU A 111 10.27 3.48 1.27
C LEU A 111 9.15 2.47 1.59
N ILE A 112 9.37 1.55 2.54
CA ILE A 112 8.33 0.62 3.00
C ILE A 112 7.19 1.40 3.68
N TYR A 113 7.54 2.40 4.51
CA TYR A 113 6.55 3.27 5.13
C TYR A 113 5.71 4.01 4.09
N LEU A 114 6.36 4.60 3.08
CA LEU A 114 5.72 5.34 1.99
C LEU A 114 4.74 4.45 1.21
N TYR A 115 5.08 3.18 0.98
CA TYR A 115 4.17 2.22 0.34
C TYR A 115 2.88 2.03 1.15
N THR A 116 2.95 2.10 2.48
CA THR A 116 1.77 1.96 3.35
C THR A 116 1.08 3.27 3.69
N LEU A 117 1.62 4.41 3.25
CA LEU A 117 1.09 5.73 3.57
C LEU A 117 -0.13 6.03 2.71
N GLU A 118 -1.13 6.64 3.33
CA GLU A 118 -2.33 7.13 2.67
C GLU A 118 -2.37 8.65 2.67
N TRP A 119 -2.85 9.19 1.57
CA TRP A 119 -3.13 10.60 1.42
C TRP A 119 -4.23 10.84 0.40
N GLU A 120 -4.71 12.08 0.38
CA GLU A 120 -5.73 12.52 -0.56
C GLU A 120 -5.10 13.23 -1.77
N PRO A 121 -5.60 12.98 -3.00
CA PRO A 121 -6.63 11.99 -3.33
C PRO A 121 -6.11 10.55 -3.20
N HIS A 122 -6.97 9.62 -2.79
CA HIS A 122 -6.61 8.19 -2.65
C HIS A 122 -6.02 7.58 -3.94
N SER A 123 -6.49 8.02 -5.11
CA SER A 123 -5.95 7.60 -6.42
C SER A 123 -4.49 7.99 -6.63
N GLU A 124 -3.97 8.93 -5.86
CA GLU A 124 -2.56 9.36 -5.89
C GLU A 124 -1.70 8.61 -4.86
N CYS A 125 -2.27 7.76 -4.02
CA CYS A 125 -1.48 6.94 -3.10
C CYS A 125 -0.51 6.06 -3.89
N LEU A 126 0.75 6.00 -3.45
CA LEU A 126 1.81 5.30 -4.16
C LEU A 126 1.47 3.83 -4.42
N TYR A 127 0.94 3.13 -3.43
CA TYR A 127 0.59 1.71 -3.58
C TYR A 127 -0.54 1.49 -4.60
N VAL A 128 -1.47 2.44 -4.73
CA VAL A 128 -2.56 2.37 -5.72
C VAL A 128 -1.95 2.43 -7.11
N ARG A 129 -1.14 3.47 -7.37
CA ARG A 129 -0.53 3.71 -8.68
C ARG A 129 0.48 2.64 -9.07
N VAL A 130 1.33 2.17 -8.14
CA VAL A 130 2.30 1.12 -8.45
C VAL A 130 1.58 -0.20 -8.74
N ASN A 131 0.61 -0.60 -7.92
CA ASN A 131 -0.07 -1.88 -8.12
C ASN A 131 -0.97 -1.86 -9.36
N GLN A 132 -1.54 -0.71 -9.74
CA GLN A 132 -2.19 -0.55 -11.04
C GLN A 132 -1.20 -0.72 -12.20
N THR A 133 -0.04 -0.06 -12.11
CA THR A 133 0.99 -0.15 -13.16
C THR A 133 1.53 -1.58 -13.31
N LEU A 134 1.78 -2.27 -12.20
CA LEU A 134 2.29 -3.65 -12.21
C LEU A 134 1.29 -4.66 -12.79
N ARG A 135 -0.01 -4.35 -12.77
CA ARG A 135 -1.08 -5.17 -13.36
C ARG A 135 -1.42 -4.81 -14.80
N SER A 136 -0.95 -3.67 -15.28
CA SER A 136 -1.15 -3.25 -16.67
C SER A 136 -0.50 -4.26 -17.61
N ASP A 137 -1.06 -4.48 -18.79
CA ASP A 137 -0.42 -5.25 -19.85
C ASP A 137 0.75 -4.50 -20.50
N ASP A 138 0.68 -3.18 -20.45
CA ASP A 138 1.65 -2.29 -21.07
C ASP A 138 2.89 -2.15 -20.17
N ARG A 139 3.94 -2.90 -20.52
CA ARG A 139 5.21 -2.90 -19.78
C ARG A 139 5.95 -1.58 -19.86
N GLU A 140 5.70 -0.76 -20.86
CA GLU A 140 6.35 0.54 -20.99
C GLU A 140 5.97 1.47 -19.83
N GLN A 141 4.75 1.33 -19.29
CA GLN A 141 4.28 2.09 -18.14
C GLN A 141 5.06 1.77 -16.85
N SER A 142 5.72 0.61 -16.77
CA SER A 142 6.52 0.24 -15.61
C SER A 142 7.91 0.89 -15.59
N LYS A 143 8.42 1.42 -16.72
CA LYS A 143 9.77 1.98 -16.82
C LYS A 143 10.08 3.10 -15.82
N PRO A 144 9.19 4.09 -15.60
CA PRO A 144 9.43 5.13 -14.59
C PRO A 144 9.60 4.58 -13.18
N TRP A 145 9.08 3.37 -12.91
CA TRP A 145 9.10 2.75 -11.60
C TRP A 145 10.37 1.96 -11.33
N PHE A 146 11.29 1.80 -12.29
CA PHE A 146 12.41 0.86 -12.15
C PHE A 146 13.35 1.21 -10.99
N LEU A 147 13.66 2.49 -10.75
CA LEU A 147 14.45 2.90 -9.60
C LEU A 147 13.75 2.59 -8.27
N TYR A 148 12.44 2.85 -8.22
CA TYR A 148 11.60 2.51 -7.06
C TYR A 148 11.53 1.00 -6.82
N LEU A 149 11.28 0.21 -7.88
CA LEU A 149 11.21 -1.26 -7.81
C LEU A 149 12.55 -1.87 -7.40
N LYS A 150 13.67 -1.35 -7.91
CA LYS A 150 15.01 -1.76 -7.49
C LYS A 150 15.19 -1.56 -5.99
N LEU A 151 14.81 -0.40 -5.47
CA LEU A 151 14.96 -0.06 -4.06
C LEU A 151 14.04 -0.90 -3.16
N VAL A 152 12.76 -1.07 -3.51
CA VAL A 152 11.81 -1.86 -2.71
C VAL A 152 12.18 -3.33 -2.64
N LEU A 153 12.53 -3.95 -3.76
CA LEU A 153 12.87 -5.36 -3.79
C LEU A 153 14.21 -5.62 -3.06
N THR A 154 15.14 -4.68 -3.14
CA THR A 154 16.39 -4.74 -2.34
C THR A 154 16.09 -4.66 -0.84
N ALA A 155 15.24 -3.71 -0.42
CA ALA A 155 14.84 -3.56 0.98
C ALA A 155 14.12 -4.81 1.50
N LEU A 156 13.16 -5.34 0.74
CA LEU A 156 12.40 -6.54 1.11
C LEU A 156 13.29 -7.77 1.20
N ASN A 157 14.30 -7.91 0.33
CA ASN A 157 15.24 -9.03 0.37
C ASN A 157 16.13 -9.05 1.63
N LYS A 158 16.30 -7.91 2.31
CA LYS A 158 17.03 -7.84 3.59
C LYS A 158 16.19 -8.31 4.78
N LEU A 159 14.87 -8.32 4.65
CA LEU A 159 13.98 -8.71 5.74
C LEU A 159 14.02 -10.22 5.96
N LYS A 160 14.02 -10.62 7.24
CA LYS A 160 13.99 -12.03 7.61
C LYS A 160 12.68 -12.66 7.14
N SER A 161 12.77 -13.74 6.36
CA SER A 161 11.61 -14.56 6.02
C SER A 161 11.04 -15.23 7.27
N VAL A 162 9.72 -15.17 7.42
CA VAL A 162 8.98 -15.78 8.54
C VAL A 162 7.84 -16.60 7.97
N GLN A 163 7.83 -17.91 8.27
CA GLN A 163 6.71 -18.77 7.94
C GLN A 163 5.61 -18.58 8.96
N ARG A 164 4.47 -18.03 8.52
CA ARG A 164 3.29 -17.80 9.36
C ARG A 164 2.04 -17.79 8.50
N THR A 165 0.92 -18.22 9.08
CA THR A 165 -0.40 -18.04 8.45
C THR A 165 -0.77 -16.56 8.46
N VAL A 166 -1.06 -16.01 7.29
CA VAL A 166 -1.58 -14.65 7.12
C VAL A 166 -2.98 -14.70 6.54
N TRP A 167 -3.76 -13.65 6.78
CA TRP A 167 -5.13 -13.53 6.31
C TRP A 167 -5.28 -12.27 5.46
N ARG A 168 -5.97 -12.38 4.31
CA ARG A 168 -6.34 -11.25 3.46
C ARG A 168 -7.87 -11.21 3.35
N GLY A 169 -8.49 -10.14 3.81
CA GLY A 169 -9.93 -9.92 3.67
C GLY A 169 -10.26 -9.37 2.28
N ILE A 170 -11.26 -9.94 1.62
CA ILE A 170 -11.72 -9.54 0.29
C ILE A 170 -13.25 -9.38 0.33
N LYS A 171 -13.78 -8.33 -0.31
CA LYS A 171 -15.19 -7.89 -0.28
C LYS A 171 -15.98 -8.51 -1.45
N VAL A 172 -15.25 -9.06 -2.40
CA VAL A 172 -15.75 -9.67 -3.63
C VAL A 172 -15.88 -11.17 -3.44
N ASP A 173 -16.96 -11.74 -3.97
CA ASP A 173 -17.15 -13.19 -3.96
C ASP A 173 -16.27 -13.85 -5.03
N LEU A 174 -15.11 -14.33 -4.60
CA LEU A 174 -14.12 -14.96 -5.46
C LEU A 174 -14.22 -16.49 -5.50
N ARG A 175 -15.28 -17.09 -4.93
CA ARG A 175 -15.42 -18.56 -4.83
C ARG A 175 -15.38 -19.28 -6.19
N LYS A 176 -15.79 -18.62 -7.26
CA LYS A 176 -15.75 -19.16 -8.63
C LYS A 176 -14.35 -19.10 -9.25
N GLU A 177 -13.56 -18.10 -8.86
CA GLU A 177 -12.23 -17.85 -9.41
C GLU A 177 -11.16 -18.66 -8.67
N TYR A 178 -11.32 -18.84 -7.35
CA TYR A 178 -10.38 -19.59 -6.50
C TYR A 178 -10.84 -21.03 -6.26
N GLN A 179 -10.49 -21.92 -7.20
CA GLN A 179 -10.63 -23.37 -7.10
C GLN A 179 -9.42 -24.02 -6.41
N PHE A 180 -9.68 -25.04 -5.59
CA PHE A 180 -8.69 -25.73 -4.75
C PHE A 180 -7.52 -26.36 -5.53
N THR A 181 -7.72 -26.69 -6.81
CA THR A 181 -6.73 -27.40 -7.64
C THR A 181 -5.85 -26.49 -8.48
N LYS A 182 -6.05 -25.17 -8.44
CA LYS A 182 -5.27 -24.22 -9.25
C LYS A 182 -4.25 -23.48 -8.40
N CYS A 183 -3.08 -23.25 -8.99
CA CYS A 183 -2.08 -22.32 -8.47
C CYS A 183 -2.42 -20.91 -9.01
N TYR A 184 -2.25 -19.90 -8.16
CA TYR A 184 -2.45 -18.49 -8.53
C TYR A 184 -1.08 -17.83 -8.43
N THR A 185 -0.62 -17.27 -9.55
CA THR A 185 0.68 -16.60 -9.69
C THR A 185 0.49 -15.12 -9.98
#